data_AF-A0A8C5M894-F1
#
_entry.id   AF-A0A8C5M894-F1
#
_cell.length_a   1.000
_cell.length_b   1.000
_cell.length_c   1.000
_cell.angle_alpha   90.00
_cell.angle_beta   90.00
_cell.angle_gamma   90.00
#
_symmetry.space_group_name_H-M   'P 1'
#
loop_
_entity.id
_entity.type
_entity.pdbx_description
1 polymer ?
#
loop_
_entity_poly.entity_id
_entity_poly.type
_entity_poly.pdbx_seq_one_letter_code
_entity_poly.pdbx_strand_id
1 'polypeptide(L)'
;MKPNLKQWKQLMLFGICAWGLLFLVIFVYFTDSNSVEPIPSSFSYTETKKLLPIQGKQRAIMEALQDVSVSYGIDDTDEFNEDIEDSFNLGPNSIKNMPDIGHYFDSDDEFIISKKFKMPFGSHHRDSNKNSLHTNINSRAGKWSAGLGSRNYQGAQSRRRKIRRNMHRKNQYMFDETDDWNGFSSSMSKSFLQKLWKGNVSSKMLTPHLQKARREYLRANKLGVSFTGRHNAKKLSPQELLCELKKRAHVRTLDGKEPPFSNLGWEKYFPQTPLSLLYPRGLSSCAVVSSAGAILNSSLGAEIDAHDAVLRFNSAPTRNYERDVGNKTTMRIINSQILTNPIHHFTDSSLYKDIILVAWDPSPYYADLHMWYHKPDYNLFPPYERHRKMNPKQPFYILHPKFTWELWKIIQENSNEKIQPNPPSSGFIGILIMMSMCQKVHVYEYIPSYRQTDLCHYHEQYYDAACTLGAYHPLLYEKMLIQRINQGTEDSLLRMGKVTLPGFSSIQCSSDDPIT
;
A
#
# COMPACT_ATOMS: atom_id res chain seq x y z
N MET A 1 -54.88 -52.86 16.47
CA MET A 1 -55.44 -51.64 15.87
C MET A 1 -54.38 -51.05 14.93
N LYS A 2 -54.71 -50.74 13.67
CA LYS A 2 -53.77 -50.05 12.76
C LYS A 2 -53.79 -48.55 13.05
N PRO A 3 -52.66 -47.86 13.25
CA PRO A 3 -52.66 -46.41 13.50
C PRO A 3 -53.16 -45.67 12.26
N ASN A 4 -54.00 -44.66 12.45
CA ASN A 4 -54.70 -43.99 11.37
C ASN A 4 -53.74 -43.06 10.61
N LEU A 5 -53.27 -43.50 9.44
CA LEU A 5 -52.20 -42.85 8.67
C LEU A 5 -52.49 -41.37 8.35
N LYS A 6 -53.77 -41.00 8.26
CA LYS A 6 -54.25 -39.62 8.03
C LYS A 6 -53.94 -38.69 9.22
N GLN A 7 -54.00 -39.21 10.44
CA GLN A 7 -53.77 -38.49 11.69
C GLN A 7 -52.27 -38.16 11.88
N TRP A 8 -51.38 -39.08 11.49
CA TRP A 8 -49.93 -38.83 11.46
C TRP A 8 -49.52 -37.76 10.44
N LYS A 9 -50.15 -37.74 9.26
CA LYS A 9 -49.91 -36.67 8.27
C LYS A 9 -50.36 -35.30 8.78
N GLN A 10 -51.50 -35.21 9.47
CA GLN A 10 -51.93 -33.96 10.12
C GLN A 10 -50.98 -33.52 11.24
N LEU A 11 -50.51 -34.45 12.09
CA LEU A 11 -49.54 -34.13 13.14
C LEU A 11 -48.20 -33.62 12.58
N MET A 12 -47.69 -34.23 11.50
CA MET A 12 -46.50 -33.71 10.82
C MET A 12 -46.70 -32.33 10.20
N LEU A 13 -47.84 -32.10 9.53
CA LEU A 13 -48.15 -30.79 8.96
C LEU A 13 -48.22 -29.71 10.05
N PHE A 14 -48.86 -30.02 11.19
CA PHE A 14 -48.93 -29.12 12.34
C PHE A 14 -47.55 -28.84 12.95
N GLY A 15 -46.69 -29.87 13.03
CA GLY A 15 -45.30 -29.73 13.47
C GLY A 15 -44.47 -28.83 12.56
N ILE A 16 -44.62 -28.95 11.24
CA ILE A 16 -43.95 -28.11 10.25
C ILE A 16 -44.43 -26.66 10.35
N CYS A 17 -45.74 -26.42 10.45
CA CYS A 17 -46.29 -25.07 10.63
C CYS A 17 -45.84 -24.43 11.96
N ALA A 18 -45.80 -25.20 13.05
CA ALA A 18 -45.29 -24.71 14.34
C ALA A 18 -43.79 -24.35 14.27
N TRP A 19 -42.98 -25.15 13.59
CA TRP A 19 -41.56 -24.85 13.33
C TRP A 19 -41.37 -23.61 12.45
N GLY A 20 -42.18 -23.44 11.41
CA GLY A 20 -42.15 -22.25 10.55
C GLY A 20 -42.51 -20.96 11.31
N LEU A 21 -43.51 -21.02 12.20
CA LEU A 21 -43.87 -19.90 13.06
C LEU A 21 -42.78 -19.60 14.10
N LEU A 22 -42.18 -20.62 14.72
CA LEU A 22 -41.06 -20.45 15.64
C LEU A 22 -39.85 -19.80 14.94
N PHE A 23 -39.53 -20.25 13.73
CA PHE A 23 -38.46 -19.66 12.92
C PHE A 23 -38.76 -18.19 12.58
N LEU A 24 -40.00 -17.85 12.20
CA LEU A 24 -40.41 -16.46 11.95
C LEU A 24 -40.28 -15.57 13.18
N VAL A 25 -40.70 -16.05 14.36
CA VAL A 25 -40.55 -15.29 15.64
C VAL A 25 -39.07 -15.07 15.96
N ILE A 26 -38.22 -16.08 15.81
CA ILE A 26 -36.77 -15.96 16.01
C ILE A 26 -36.15 -15.00 14.98
N PHE A 27 -36.54 -15.10 13.72
CA PHE A 27 -36.05 -14.22 12.64
C PHE A 27 -36.43 -12.75 12.88
N VAL A 28 -37.68 -12.47 13.26
CA VAL A 28 -38.13 -11.13 13.65
C VAL A 28 -37.36 -10.64 14.87
N TYR A 29 -37.23 -11.45 15.93
CA TYR A 29 -36.46 -11.08 17.12
C TYR A 29 -35.00 -10.67 16.80
N PHE A 30 -34.31 -11.40 15.92
CA PHE A 30 -32.93 -11.08 15.53
C PHE A 30 -32.80 -9.96 14.49
N THR A 31 -33.86 -9.62 13.75
CA THR A 31 -33.86 -8.51 12.78
C THR A 31 -34.31 -7.19 13.41
N ASP A 32 -35.19 -7.24 14.40
CA ASP A 32 -35.81 -6.07 15.06
C ASP A 32 -35.06 -5.61 16.33
N SER A 33 -34.08 -6.37 16.82
CA SER A 33 -33.20 -5.99 17.94
C SER A 33 -32.15 -4.90 17.59
N ASN A 34 -32.45 -4.02 16.63
CA ASN A 34 -31.69 -2.81 16.31
C ASN A 34 -32.47 -1.51 16.64
N SER A 35 -33.39 -1.56 17.60
CA SER A 35 -33.96 -0.38 18.25
C SER A 35 -32.95 0.24 19.23
N VAL A 36 -32.14 1.17 18.72
CA VAL A 36 -31.23 1.99 19.54
C VAL A 36 -32.03 3.08 20.25
N GLU A 37 -32.27 2.91 21.56
CA GLU A 37 -32.58 4.03 22.47
C GLU A 37 -31.31 4.53 23.20
N PRO A 38 -31.16 5.85 23.49
CA PRO A 38 -29.88 6.41 23.93
C PRO A 38 -29.92 7.06 25.33
N ILE A 39 -29.35 6.42 26.36
CA ILE A 39 -29.12 7.04 27.67
C ILE A 39 -27.80 6.50 28.33
N PRO A 40 -27.26 7.09 29.43
CA PRO A 40 -26.17 8.07 29.31
C PRO A 40 -24.85 7.62 29.99
N SER A 41 -23.85 8.50 29.91
CA SER A 41 -22.54 8.34 30.55
C SER A 41 -22.58 8.21 32.08
N SER A 42 -21.82 7.29 32.66
CA SER A 42 -20.75 7.58 33.65
C SER A 42 -20.11 6.30 34.23
N PHE A 43 -18.99 6.51 34.93
CA PHE A 43 -18.21 5.60 35.77
C PHE A 43 -17.07 4.77 35.15
N SER A 44 -15.93 4.94 35.83
CA SER A 44 -14.63 4.33 35.65
C SER A 44 -14.53 2.96 36.32
N TYR A 45 -13.80 2.03 35.73
CA TYR A 45 -13.03 1.07 36.51
C TYR A 45 -11.73 0.69 35.81
N THR A 46 -10.63 0.78 36.56
CA THR A 46 -9.32 0.24 36.16
C THR A 46 -9.25 -1.23 36.54
N GLU A 47 -9.09 -2.15 35.59
CA GLU A 47 -8.31 -3.36 35.88
C GLU A 47 -7.70 -4.02 34.64
N THR A 48 -6.48 -4.50 34.81
CA THR A 48 -5.71 -5.23 33.81
C THR A 48 -6.19 -6.67 33.65
N LYS A 49 -6.35 -7.14 32.41
CA LYS A 49 -6.19 -8.56 32.09
C LYS A 49 -5.69 -8.78 30.67
N LYS A 50 -4.58 -9.52 30.54
CA LYS A 50 -4.08 -10.03 29.26
C LYS A 50 -5.13 -10.95 28.64
N LEU A 51 -5.53 -10.69 27.41
CA LEU A 51 -6.18 -11.68 26.54
C LEU A 51 -5.44 -11.71 25.20
N LEU A 52 -5.21 -12.93 24.72
CA LEU A 52 -4.55 -13.21 23.44
C LEU A 52 -5.45 -12.72 22.28
N PRO A 53 -4.89 -12.23 21.17
CA PRO A 53 -5.70 -11.69 20.09
C PRO A 53 -6.49 -12.80 19.38
N ILE A 54 -7.82 -12.67 19.42
CA ILE A 54 -8.72 -13.55 18.66
C ILE A 54 -8.57 -13.23 17.17
N GLN A 55 -8.28 -14.27 16.40
CA GLN A 55 -8.14 -14.25 14.96
C GLN A 55 -9.52 -14.04 14.32
N GLY A 56 -9.69 -13.03 13.44
CA GLY A 56 -10.87 -12.93 12.57
C GLY A 56 -11.53 -11.56 12.45
N LYS A 57 -10.93 -10.66 11.64
CA LYS A 57 -11.66 -9.66 10.83
C LYS A 57 -10.73 -9.08 9.75
N GLN A 58 -10.75 -9.66 8.55
CA GLN A 58 -10.14 -9.03 7.37
C GLN A 58 -11.00 -7.83 6.94
N ARG A 59 -10.48 -6.60 7.05
CA ARG A 59 -11.02 -5.42 6.34
C ARG A 59 -9.90 -4.44 5.94
N ALA A 60 -9.57 -4.50 4.66
CA ALA A 60 -9.10 -3.41 3.79
C ALA A 60 -8.04 -2.40 4.29
N ILE A 61 -6.76 -2.76 4.11
CA ILE A 61 -5.84 -1.87 3.34
C ILE A 61 -6.32 -1.86 1.87
N MET A 62 -5.81 -0.99 0.98
CA MET A 62 -5.99 -1.15 -0.48
C MET A 62 -5.34 -2.45 -1.00
N GLU A 63 -5.98 -3.58 -0.74
CA GLU A 63 -5.47 -4.93 -0.98
C GLU A 63 -6.47 -5.82 -1.73
N ALA A 64 -5.95 -6.43 -2.81
CA ALA A 64 -6.43 -7.62 -3.51
C ALA A 64 -7.88 -8.09 -3.28
N LEU A 65 -8.80 -7.58 -4.11
CA LEU A 65 -9.88 -8.44 -4.62
C LEU A 65 -9.24 -9.48 -5.54
N GLN A 66 -9.33 -10.75 -5.17
CA GLN A 66 -8.79 -11.86 -5.93
C GLN A 66 -9.90 -12.87 -6.21
N ASP A 67 -10.69 -12.60 -7.24
CA ASP A 67 -11.60 -13.59 -7.80
C ASP A 67 -10.79 -14.70 -8.45
N VAL A 68 -10.64 -15.81 -7.72
CA VAL A 68 -10.21 -17.09 -8.29
C VAL A 68 -11.40 -18.02 -8.26
N SER A 69 -12.24 -17.92 -9.30
CA SER A 69 -13.25 -18.94 -9.58
C SER A 69 -12.56 -20.23 -10.04
N VAL A 70 -12.11 -21.04 -9.07
CA VAL A 70 -11.72 -22.43 -9.34
C VAL A 70 -13.01 -23.22 -9.55
N SER A 71 -13.41 -23.38 -10.81
CA SER A 71 -14.45 -24.35 -11.17
C SER A 71 -13.91 -25.75 -10.91
N TYR A 72 -14.35 -26.38 -9.81
CA TYR A 72 -14.29 -27.83 -9.72
C TYR A 72 -15.28 -28.40 -10.73
N GLY A 73 -14.75 -28.91 -11.85
CA GLY A 73 -15.53 -29.78 -12.71
C GLY A 73 -15.72 -31.11 -11.99
N ILE A 74 -16.95 -31.40 -11.60
CA ILE A 74 -17.43 -32.76 -11.39
C ILE A 74 -18.48 -32.99 -12.47
N ASP A 75 -18.20 -34.01 -13.26
CA ASP A 75 -19.02 -34.53 -14.34
C ASP A 75 -20.11 -35.40 -13.69
N ASP A 76 -21.37 -35.20 -14.05
CA ASP A 76 -22.44 -36.19 -13.91
C ASP A 76 -23.56 -35.83 -14.89
N THR A 77 -23.86 -36.77 -15.78
CA THR A 77 -24.90 -36.71 -16.80
C THR A 77 -26.27 -37.05 -16.22
N ASP A 78 -27.32 -36.36 -16.66
CA ASP A 78 -28.52 -37.05 -17.18
C ASP A 78 -29.47 -36.09 -17.92
N GLU A 79 -30.28 -36.66 -18.81
CA GLU A 79 -31.22 -35.98 -19.72
C GLU A 79 -32.46 -35.43 -18.98
N PHE A 80 -33.13 -34.41 -19.53
CA PHE A 80 -34.51 -34.53 -20.04
C PHE A 80 -34.99 -33.21 -20.70
N ASN A 81 -35.84 -33.35 -21.73
CA ASN A 81 -36.47 -32.25 -22.46
C ASN A 81 -37.59 -31.58 -21.65
N GLU A 82 -37.89 -30.30 -21.92
CA GLU A 82 -39.13 -29.92 -22.65
C GLU A 82 -39.16 -28.42 -23.00
N ASP A 83 -39.87 -28.09 -24.07
CA ASP A 83 -40.01 -26.76 -24.65
C ASP A 83 -40.93 -25.83 -23.84
N ILE A 84 -40.86 -24.53 -24.12
CA ILE A 84 -42.03 -23.65 -24.29
C ILE A 84 -41.59 -22.41 -25.07
N GLU A 85 -42.22 -22.20 -26.23
CA GLU A 85 -42.18 -20.94 -26.97
C GLU A 85 -43.03 -19.88 -26.26
N ASP A 86 -42.60 -18.60 -26.24
CA ASP A 86 -43.43 -17.58 -26.88
C ASP A 86 -42.69 -16.26 -27.20
N SER A 87 -42.32 -16.12 -28.48
CA SER A 87 -42.85 -15.10 -29.39
C SER A 87 -43.25 -13.71 -28.83
N PHE A 88 -42.56 -12.63 -29.25
CA PHE A 88 -42.93 -11.90 -30.49
C PHE A 88 -42.24 -10.52 -30.70
N ASN A 89 -41.71 -10.38 -31.92
CA ASN A 89 -41.76 -9.20 -32.81
C ASN A 89 -41.27 -7.81 -32.36
N LEU A 90 -40.05 -7.48 -32.80
CA LEU A 90 -39.74 -6.17 -33.38
C LEU A 90 -40.13 -6.17 -34.87
N GLY A 91 -40.78 -5.08 -35.33
CA GLY A 91 -41.17 -4.88 -36.74
C GLY A 91 -41.00 -3.41 -37.17
N PRO A 92 -40.77 -3.11 -38.46
CA PRO A 92 -39.88 -2.01 -38.83
C PRO A 92 -40.55 -0.87 -39.62
N ASN A 93 -39.86 0.28 -39.72
CA ASN A 93 -39.54 0.99 -40.99
C ASN A 93 -39.09 2.44 -40.77
N SER A 94 -37.90 2.80 -41.27
CA SER A 94 -37.82 3.59 -42.52
C SER A 94 -36.36 3.82 -42.95
N ILE A 95 -36.10 3.52 -44.22
CA ILE A 95 -34.82 3.73 -44.93
C ILE A 95 -34.92 5.01 -45.77
N LYS A 96 -33.75 5.57 -46.15
CA LYS A 96 -33.44 6.49 -47.28
C LYS A 96 -32.75 7.78 -46.81
N ASN A 97 -31.63 8.26 -47.37
CA ASN A 97 -30.85 7.82 -48.54
C ASN A 97 -29.36 8.18 -48.36
N MET A 98 -28.48 7.43 -49.04
CA MET A 98 -27.14 7.86 -49.47
C MET A 98 -27.02 7.58 -50.99
N PRO A 99 -26.17 8.34 -51.71
CA PRO A 99 -25.31 7.75 -52.74
C PRO A 99 -23.83 8.14 -52.50
N ASP A 100 -22.81 7.30 -52.66
CA ASP A 100 -22.37 6.49 -53.83
C ASP A 100 -21.97 7.36 -55.05
N ILE A 101 -20.90 7.10 -55.81
CA ILE A 101 -19.98 5.92 -55.87
C ILE A 101 -18.63 6.30 -56.53
N GLY A 102 -17.61 5.42 -56.47
CA GLY A 102 -16.41 5.47 -57.34
C GLY A 102 -15.22 4.62 -56.86
N HIS A 103 -15.31 3.28 -56.87
CA HIS A 103 -14.83 2.37 -57.94
C HIS A 103 -13.30 2.37 -58.22
N TYR A 104 -12.61 1.23 -58.00
CA TYR A 104 -12.30 0.25 -59.08
C TYR A 104 -11.65 -1.08 -58.56
N PHE A 105 -12.38 -2.19 -58.75
CA PHE A 105 -11.94 -3.59 -59.04
C PHE A 105 -11.09 -4.45 -58.09
N ASP A 106 -11.12 -5.74 -58.44
CA ASP A 106 -11.07 -6.96 -57.60
C ASP A 106 -10.48 -8.14 -58.41
N SER A 107 -9.90 -9.16 -57.75
CA SER A 107 -9.68 -10.53 -58.28
C SER A 107 -8.93 -11.48 -57.30
N ASP A 108 -9.69 -12.35 -56.62
CA ASP A 108 -9.56 -13.83 -56.52
C ASP A 108 -8.24 -14.58 -56.17
N ASP A 109 -8.35 -15.37 -55.09
CA ASP A 109 -8.05 -16.82 -54.89
C ASP A 109 -6.67 -17.50 -54.57
N GLU A 110 -6.78 -18.37 -53.55
CA GLU A 110 -6.14 -19.65 -53.16
C GLU A 110 -4.60 -19.91 -52.99
N PHE A 111 -4.24 -20.15 -51.71
CA PHE A 111 -3.59 -21.36 -51.13
C PHE A 111 -2.57 -22.24 -51.93
N ILE A 112 -1.32 -22.36 -51.42
CA ILE A 112 -0.46 -23.57 -51.52
C ILE A 112 0.42 -23.78 -50.26
N ILE A 113 0.81 -25.05 -50.03
CA ILE A 113 1.31 -25.69 -48.80
C ILE A 113 2.85 -25.96 -48.74
N SER A 114 3.40 -26.00 -47.50
CA SER A 114 4.56 -26.78 -46.95
C SER A 114 5.95 -26.11 -46.80
N LYS A 115 6.88 -26.50 -45.91
CA LYS A 115 7.19 -27.74 -45.13
C LYS A 115 7.65 -27.42 -43.68
N LYS A 116 7.23 -28.15 -42.62
CA LYS A 116 7.89 -29.33 -41.96
C LYS A 116 9.36 -29.09 -41.54
N PHE A 117 9.89 -29.45 -40.36
CA PHE A 117 9.72 -30.65 -39.48
C PHE A 117 10.45 -30.36 -38.11
N LYS A 118 10.42 -31.11 -36.98
CA LYS A 118 9.67 -32.29 -36.44
C LYS A 118 9.95 -32.42 -34.90
N MET A 119 9.06 -33.02 -34.09
CA MET A 119 9.34 -33.54 -32.72
C MET A 119 9.63 -35.07 -32.76
N PRO A 120 10.19 -35.66 -31.68
CA PRO A 120 9.86 -37.05 -31.35
C PRO A 120 9.39 -37.25 -29.90
N PHE A 121 8.27 -37.97 -29.75
CA PHE A 121 7.87 -38.67 -28.53
C PHE A 121 8.49 -40.08 -28.52
N GLY A 122 8.67 -40.69 -27.34
CA GLY A 122 9.12 -42.07 -27.22
C GLY A 122 9.25 -42.55 -25.77
N SER A 123 8.17 -43.15 -25.24
CA SER A 123 8.10 -43.71 -23.89
C SER A 123 8.51 -45.18 -23.84
N HIS A 124 9.17 -45.62 -22.75
CA HIS A 124 9.01 -46.99 -22.24
C HIS A 124 9.22 -47.06 -20.72
N HIS A 125 8.73 -48.16 -20.12
CA HIS A 125 8.43 -48.35 -18.70
C HIS A 125 9.23 -49.54 -18.12
N ARG A 126 9.29 -49.65 -16.79
CA ARG A 126 9.76 -50.79 -15.95
C ARG A 126 11.28 -51.02 -15.86
N ASP A 127 11.85 -51.52 -14.76
CA ASP A 127 11.39 -51.58 -13.34
C ASP A 127 12.55 -51.86 -12.37
N SER A 128 12.36 -51.46 -11.10
CA SER A 128 12.85 -52.12 -9.87
C SER A 128 14.33 -52.11 -9.41
N ASN A 129 14.46 -52.06 -8.06
CA ASN A 129 15.57 -52.49 -7.17
C ASN A 129 16.90 -51.69 -7.13
N LYS A 130 17.64 -51.62 -6.00
CA LYS A 130 17.32 -51.61 -4.54
C LYS A 130 18.62 -51.35 -3.72
N ASN A 131 18.49 -51.03 -2.42
CA ASN A 131 19.48 -51.17 -1.33
C ASN A 131 20.72 -50.24 -1.33
N SER A 132 20.92 -49.37 -0.33
CA SER A 132 21.26 -49.61 1.10
C SER A 132 22.74 -49.91 1.38
N LEU A 133 23.26 -49.22 2.40
CA LEU A 133 24.58 -49.37 3.05
C LEU A 133 24.96 -50.82 3.37
N HIS A 134 26.28 -51.15 3.40
CA HIS A 134 27.01 -51.38 4.68
C HIS A 134 28.54 -51.62 4.55
N THR A 135 29.31 -50.88 5.37
CA THR A 135 30.52 -51.25 6.16
C THR A 135 31.63 -52.24 5.71
N ASN A 136 32.88 -51.81 5.98
CA ASN A 136 33.93 -52.47 6.81
C ASN A 136 35.23 -53.11 6.21
N ILE A 137 36.37 -52.50 6.62
CA ILE A 137 37.52 -53.09 7.39
C ILE A 137 38.79 -53.66 6.69
N ASN A 138 39.94 -53.34 7.34
CA ASN A 138 41.29 -53.97 7.33
C ASN A 138 42.30 -53.61 6.21
N SER A 139 43.63 -53.51 6.46
CA SER A 139 44.43 -53.61 7.72
C SER A 139 45.92 -53.16 7.57
N ARG A 140 46.66 -53.19 8.71
CA ARG A 140 48.14 -53.20 8.92
C ARG A 140 48.91 -51.86 8.90
N ALA A 141 50.04 -51.69 9.62
CA ALA A 141 50.58 -52.26 10.87
C ALA A 141 51.91 -51.56 11.24
N GLY A 142 52.25 -51.35 12.52
CA GLY A 142 53.55 -50.79 12.94
C GLY A 142 53.59 -50.43 14.43
N LYS A 143 54.72 -50.65 15.13
CA LYS A 143 54.72 -51.29 16.47
C LYS A 143 55.92 -50.85 17.35
N TRP A 144 55.76 -50.91 18.69
CA TRP A 144 56.79 -50.73 19.76
C TRP A 144 57.37 -49.30 19.97
N SER A 145 58.03 -48.93 21.08
CA SER A 145 57.86 -49.19 22.54
C SER A 145 58.89 -48.34 23.34
N ALA A 146 58.75 -48.35 24.68
CA ALA A 146 59.71 -47.93 25.73
C ALA A 146 59.50 -46.53 26.33
N GLY A 147 59.71 -46.44 27.64
CA GLY A 147 59.70 -45.19 28.40
C GLY A 147 60.83 -45.17 29.42
N LEU A 148 61.10 -43.99 29.99
CA LEU A 148 61.86 -43.81 31.22
C LEU A 148 61.46 -42.46 31.84
N GLY A 149 61.55 -42.34 33.17
CA GLY A 149 60.94 -41.23 33.91
C GLY A 149 61.91 -40.18 34.46
N SER A 150 61.32 -39.05 34.87
CA SER A 150 61.74 -38.17 35.97
C SER A 150 63.05 -37.36 35.85
N ARG A 151 62.92 -36.03 35.65
CA ARG A 151 63.09 -35.05 36.75
C ARG A 151 62.90 -33.57 36.33
N ASN A 152 62.04 -32.90 37.11
CA ASN A 152 62.12 -31.53 37.67
C ASN A 152 62.46 -30.26 36.85
N TYR A 153 61.50 -29.32 36.94
CA TYR A 153 61.68 -27.89 37.26
C TYR A 153 62.70 -27.04 36.47
N GLN A 154 62.20 -26.36 35.42
CA GLN A 154 62.25 -24.89 35.28
C GLN A 154 61.33 -24.46 34.12
N GLY A 155 60.38 -23.54 34.35
CA GLY A 155 59.45 -23.13 33.28
C GLY A 155 58.16 -22.38 33.68
N ALA A 156 57.93 -22.11 34.95
CA ALA A 156 56.68 -21.51 35.45
C ALA A 156 56.61 -19.96 35.40
N GLN A 157 57.28 -19.30 34.43
CA GLN A 157 57.26 -17.82 34.33
C GLN A 157 56.97 -17.24 32.93
N SER A 158 56.73 -18.08 31.91
CA SER A 158 56.37 -17.60 30.56
C SER A 158 54.84 -17.54 30.30
N ARG A 159 54.04 -18.44 30.91
CA ARG A 159 52.59 -18.52 30.61
C ARG A 159 51.69 -17.47 31.30
N ARG A 160 52.13 -16.78 32.35
CA ARG A 160 51.32 -15.74 33.03
C ARG A 160 51.29 -14.37 32.33
N ARG A 161 52.14 -14.11 31.33
CA ARG A 161 52.14 -12.84 30.55
C ARG A 161 51.27 -12.83 29.30
N LYS A 162 50.72 -13.97 28.85
CA LYS A 162 49.76 -14.03 27.73
C LYS A 162 48.28 -13.92 28.14
N ILE A 163 47.92 -14.24 29.38
CA ILE A 163 46.52 -14.12 29.85
C ILE A 163 46.17 -12.68 30.28
N ARG A 164 47.15 -11.89 30.75
CA ARG A 164 46.92 -10.51 31.23
C ARG A 164 46.92 -9.42 30.13
N ARG A 165 47.12 -9.78 28.85
CA ARG A 165 46.97 -8.86 27.69
C ARG A 165 45.64 -8.96 26.95
N ASN A 166 44.83 -10.01 27.19
CA ASN A 166 43.47 -10.12 26.66
C ASN A 166 42.39 -9.48 27.56
N MET A 167 42.76 -8.96 28.74
CA MET A 167 41.83 -8.31 29.69
C MET A 167 41.87 -6.77 29.66
N HIS A 168 42.73 -6.17 28.81
CA HIS A 168 42.82 -4.72 28.60
C HIS A 168 42.60 -4.31 27.14
N ARG A 169 41.98 -5.18 26.34
CA ARG A 169 41.49 -4.88 24.98
C ARG A 169 40.00 -5.23 24.84
N LYS A 170 39.24 -5.00 25.92
CA LYS A 170 37.78 -5.22 26.02
C LYS A 170 37.06 -4.09 26.79
N ASN A 171 37.73 -2.95 27.02
CA ASN A 171 37.21 -1.76 27.72
C ASN A 171 37.19 -0.52 26.80
N GLN A 172 36.78 -0.69 25.55
CA GLN A 172 36.38 0.39 24.66
C GLN A 172 35.27 -0.19 23.78
N TYR A 173 34.14 0.52 23.66
CA TYR A 173 32.84 0.00 23.21
C TYR A 173 32.15 -0.99 24.18
N MET A 174 32.04 -0.60 25.45
CA MET A 174 30.77 -0.80 26.17
C MET A 174 29.98 0.50 26.02
N PHE A 175 29.05 0.54 25.07
CA PHE A 175 27.87 1.39 25.22
C PHE A 175 26.89 0.60 26.08
N ASP A 176 26.20 1.29 26.99
CA ASP A 176 25.35 0.65 28.00
C ASP A 176 24.27 -0.22 27.33
N GLU A 177 24.22 -1.51 27.70
CA GLU A 177 23.31 -2.49 27.11
C GLU A 177 22.13 -2.77 28.07
N THR A 178 21.72 -1.73 28.83
CA THR A 178 20.65 -1.80 29.84
C THR A 178 19.55 -0.73 29.69
N ASP A 179 19.21 -0.33 28.46
CA ASP A 179 17.91 0.29 28.20
C ASP A 179 16.85 -0.80 27.98
N ASP A 180 15.97 -0.95 28.97
CA ASP A 180 14.85 -1.89 28.97
C ASP A 180 13.71 -1.37 28.06
N TRP A 181 13.69 -1.82 26.80
CA TRP A 181 12.72 -1.42 25.77
C TRP A 181 11.31 -2.02 26.02
N ASN A 182 10.72 -1.67 27.17
CA ASN A 182 9.36 -2.06 27.53
C ASN A 182 8.32 -1.34 26.67
N GLY A 183 7.64 -2.08 25.78
CA GLY A 183 6.24 -1.75 25.43
C GLY A 183 5.78 -1.94 23.98
N PHE A 184 6.66 -1.92 22.98
CA PHE A 184 6.23 -1.94 21.58
C PHE A 184 6.93 -3.01 20.74
N SER A 185 6.20 -4.11 20.48
CA SER A 185 6.61 -5.17 19.56
C SER A 185 6.48 -4.68 18.12
N SER A 186 7.60 -4.36 17.49
CA SER A 186 7.70 -4.17 16.04
C SER A 186 8.45 -5.33 15.41
N SER A 187 7.98 -5.76 14.24
CA SER A 187 8.62 -6.73 13.36
C SER A 187 9.96 -6.25 12.78
N MET A 188 10.28 -4.95 12.84
CA MET A 188 11.51 -4.39 12.29
C MET A 188 12.70 -4.55 13.25
N SER A 189 13.78 -5.18 12.77
CA SER A 189 15.01 -5.34 13.55
C SER A 189 15.81 -4.03 13.65
N LYS A 190 16.57 -3.87 14.76
CA LYS A 190 17.47 -2.72 14.97
C LYS A 190 18.44 -2.52 13.80
N SER A 191 18.95 -3.60 13.19
CA SER A 191 19.86 -3.54 12.04
C SER A 191 19.16 -3.15 10.73
N PHE A 192 17.88 -3.48 10.55
CA PHE A 192 17.06 -2.98 9.45
C PHE A 192 16.84 -1.46 9.59
N LEU A 193 16.44 -0.99 10.77
CA LEU A 193 16.20 0.43 11.04
C LEU A 193 17.46 1.29 10.80
N GLN A 194 18.62 0.86 11.31
CA GLN A 194 19.91 1.53 11.04
C GLN A 194 20.24 1.65 9.54
N LYS A 195 19.87 0.65 8.74
CA LYS A 195 20.03 0.68 7.29
C LYS A 195 18.96 1.53 6.60
N LEU A 196 17.74 1.59 7.13
CA LEU A 196 16.64 2.44 6.66
C LEU A 196 17.00 3.92 6.81
N TRP A 197 17.44 4.33 8.00
CA TRP A 197 17.91 5.68 8.28
C TRP A 197 19.15 6.08 7.46
N LYS A 198 19.96 5.10 7.01
CA LYS A 198 21.11 5.33 6.11
C LYS A 198 20.76 5.25 4.62
N GLY A 199 19.49 5.14 4.24
CA GLY A 199 19.06 5.08 2.84
C GLY A 199 19.62 3.86 2.08
N ASN A 200 19.79 2.73 2.79
CA ASN A 200 20.49 1.53 2.32
C ASN A 200 19.74 0.22 2.68
N VAL A 201 18.44 0.17 2.39
CA VAL A 201 17.63 -1.06 2.42
C VAL A 201 17.19 -1.48 1.01
N SER A 202 16.81 -2.74 0.86
CA SER A 202 16.31 -3.33 -0.38
C SER A 202 15.17 -4.31 -0.09
N SER A 203 14.41 -4.74 -1.11
CA SER A 203 13.30 -5.68 -0.87
C SER A 203 13.73 -7.01 -0.27
N LYS A 204 14.99 -7.43 -0.48
CA LYS A 204 15.58 -8.64 0.14
C LYS A 204 15.68 -8.58 1.67
N MET A 205 15.59 -7.38 2.25
CA MET A 205 15.62 -7.17 3.70
C MET A 205 14.24 -7.09 4.36
N LEU A 206 13.16 -7.09 3.58
CA LEU A 206 11.80 -7.14 4.11
C LEU A 206 11.50 -8.50 4.76
N THR A 207 10.46 -8.55 5.60
CA THR A 207 9.96 -9.82 6.16
C THR A 207 9.47 -10.76 5.05
N PRO A 208 9.51 -12.10 5.23
CA PRO A 208 9.06 -13.05 4.20
C PRO A 208 7.64 -12.80 3.69
N HIS A 209 6.75 -12.31 4.56
CA HIS A 209 5.38 -11.90 4.23
C HIS A 209 5.36 -10.70 3.26
N LEU A 210 6.03 -9.60 3.58
CA LEU A 210 6.09 -8.42 2.71
C LEU A 210 6.83 -8.70 1.40
N GLN A 211 7.85 -9.56 1.42
CA GLN A 211 8.47 -10.06 0.19
C GLN A 211 7.49 -10.85 -0.70
N LYS A 212 6.57 -11.62 -0.09
CA LYS A 212 5.51 -12.35 -0.82
C LYS A 212 4.50 -11.37 -1.41
N ALA A 213 3.95 -10.45 -0.62
CA ALA A 213 3.00 -9.44 -1.09
C ALA A 213 3.56 -8.63 -2.27
N ARG A 214 4.81 -8.15 -2.17
CA ARG A 214 5.48 -7.46 -3.28
C ARG A 214 5.58 -8.32 -4.55
N ARG A 215 5.90 -9.61 -4.44
CA ARG A 215 5.94 -10.54 -5.60
C ARG A 215 4.55 -10.73 -6.22
N GLU A 216 3.51 -10.79 -5.41
CA GLU A 216 2.12 -10.94 -5.86
C GLU A 216 1.65 -9.70 -6.62
N TYR A 217 1.90 -8.48 -6.12
CA TYR A 217 1.64 -7.25 -6.86
C TYR A 217 2.43 -7.13 -8.17
N LEU A 218 3.71 -7.48 -8.15
CA LEU A 218 4.56 -7.51 -9.36
C LEU A 218 4.04 -8.50 -10.42
N ARG A 219 3.42 -9.61 -10.00
CA ARG A 219 2.82 -10.62 -10.88
C ARG A 219 1.44 -10.20 -11.39
N ALA A 220 0.61 -9.62 -10.52
CA ALA A 220 -0.75 -9.22 -10.85
C ALA A 220 -0.79 -8.03 -11.82
N ASN A 221 0.08 -7.04 -11.63
CA ASN A 221 0.19 -5.85 -12.49
C ASN A 221 -1.18 -5.21 -12.84
N LYS A 222 -2.09 -5.07 -11.85
CA LYS A 222 -3.50 -4.69 -12.02
C LYS A 222 -3.71 -3.47 -12.93
N LEU A 223 -2.79 -2.51 -12.88
CA LEU A 223 -2.88 -1.24 -13.60
C LEU A 223 -2.15 -1.24 -14.96
N GLY A 224 -1.64 -2.39 -15.42
CA GLY A 224 -1.04 -2.55 -16.75
C GLY A 224 0.28 -1.81 -16.93
N VAL A 225 1.09 -1.66 -15.89
CA VAL A 225 2.36 -0.93 -15.95
C VAL A 225 3.35 -1.70 -16.82
N SER A 226 3.80 -1.07 -17.91
CA SER A 226 4.95 -1.48 -18.69
C SER A 226 5.90 -0.28 -18.80
N PHE A 227 6.98 -0.37 -18.04
CA PHE A 227 7.95 0.72 -17.90
C PHE A 227 9.07 0.53 -18.93
N THR A 228 9.28 1.55 -19.76
CA THR A 228 10.28 1.60 -20.84
C THR A 228 11.33 2.69 -20.63
N GLY A 229 11.35 3.33 -19.46
CA GLY A 229 12.32 4.37 -19.11
C GLY A 229 13.70 3.81 -18.75
N ARG A 230 14.58 4.67 -18.21
CA ARG A 230 15.98 4.30 -17.98
C ARG A 230 16.12 3.29 -16.84
N HIS A 231 16.55 2.08 -17.18
CA HIS A 231 16.97 1.08 -16.21
C HIS A 231 18.45 1.29 -15.82
N ASN A 232 18.70 1.77 -14.60
CA ASN A 232 20.04 1.86 -13.97
C ASN A 232 21.11 2.67 -14.73
N ALA A 233 20.91 3.99 -14.86
CA ALA A 233 21.98 4.92 -15.23
C ALA A 233 22.42 5.77 -14.02
N LYS A 234 23.28 5.20 -13.15
CA LYS A 234 23.87 5.82 -11.93
C LYS A 234 22.85 6.21 -10.83
N LYS A 235 23.18 5.96 -9.55
CA LYS A 235 22.38 6.48 -8.43
C LYS A 235 22.60 8.00 -8.35
N LEU A 236 21.57 8.79 -8.67
CA LEU A 236 21.63 10.25 -8.56
C LEU A 236 22.03 10.69 -7.14
N SER A 237 22.91 11.69 -7.07
CA SER A 237 23.22 12.45 -5.86
C SER A 237 21.99 13.19 -5.34
N PRO A 238 22.01 13.69 -4.08
CA PRO A 238 20.90 14.46 -3.53
C PRO A 238 20.51 15.67 -4.39
N GLN A 239 21.49 16.37 -4.96
CA GLN A 239 21.23 17.56 -5.78
C GLN A 239 20.67 17.22 -7.17
N GLU A 240 21.26 16.23 -7.87
CA GLU A 240 20.74 15.74 -9.16
C GLU A 240 19.27 15.29 -9.01
N LEU A 241 18.95 14.55 -7.93
CA LEU A 241 17.59 14.09 -7.64
C LEU A 241 16.62 15.23 -7.26
N LEU A 242 17.06 16.20 -6.46
CA LEU A 242 16.26 17.40 -6.15
C LEU A 242 15.91 18.18 -7.43
N CYS A 243 16.84 18.25 -8.38
CA CYS A 243 16.62 18.88 -9.67
C CYS A 243 15.75 18.07 -10.63
N GLU A 244 15.88 16.75 -10.64
CA GLU A 244 14.96 15.86 -11.36
C GLU A 244 13.52 16.04 -10.86
N LEU A 245 13.32 16.00 -9.53
CA LEU A 245 12.01 16.22 -8.91
C LEU A 245 11.44 17.59 -9.28
N LYS A 246 12.23 18.67 -9.17
CA LYS A 246 11.80 20.03 -9.55
C LYS A 246 11.42 20.15 -11.04
N LYS A 247 12.12 19.44 -11.94
CA LYS A 247 11.90 19.46 -13.41
C LYS A 247 10.73 18.57 -13.86
N ARG A 248 10.26 17.61 -13.05
CA ARG A 248 9.29 16.58 -13.47
C ARG A 248 8.04 16.47 -12.59
N ALA A 249 8.16 16.67 -11.28
CA ALA A 249 7.05 16.55 -10.32
C ALA A 249 6.15 17.80 -10.31
N HIS A 250 5.76 18.29 -11.48
CA HIS A 250 4.83 19.42 -11.61
C HIS A 250 3.42 18.98 -11.18
N VAL A 251 2.96 19.52 -10.05
CA VAL A 251 1.63 19.25 -9.51
C VAL A 251 0.57 19.64 -10.52
N ARG A 252 -0.20 18.66 -10.98
CA ARG A 252 -1.27 18.84 -11.97
C ARG A 252 -2.59 18.33 -11.40
N THR A 253 -3.60 19.20 -11.45
CA THR A 253 -4.98 18.91 -11.07
C THR A 253 -5.88 18.97 -12.30
N LEU A 254 -7.07 18.39 -12.22
CA LEU A 254 -8.11 18.65 -13.22
C LEU A 254 -8.58 20.11 -13.12
N ASP A 255 -8.74 20.76 -14.27
CA ASP A 255 -9.30 22.10 -14.43
C ASP A 255 -10.62 22.11 -15.24
N GLY A 256 -10.95 20.97 -15.87
CA GLY A 256 -12.13 20.79 -16.70
C GLY A 256 -11.98 21.18 -18.17
N LYS A 257 -10.77 21.56 -18.62
CA LYS A 257 -10.52 22.02 -20.00
C LYS A 257 -10.14 20.90 -20.97
N GLU A 258 -9.71 19.75 -20.44
CA GLU A 258 -9.44 18.55 -21.24
C GLU A 258 -10.69 17.65 -21.36
N PRO A 259 -10.93 17.02 -22.53
CA PRO A 259 -11.94 15.98 -22.67
C PRO A 259 -11.68 14.79 -21.71
N PRO A 260 -12.73 14.14 -21.18
CA PRO A 260 -14.15 14.38 -21.43
C PRO A 260 -14.73 15.55 -20.63
N PHE A 261 -14.02 16.07 -19.63
CA PHE A 261 -14.53 17.05 -18.67
C PHE A 261 -15.00 18.36 -19.33
N SER A 262 -14.32 18.80 -20.39
CA SER A 262 -14.73 19.95 -21.21
C SER A 262 -16.11 19.74 -21.83
N ASN A 263 -16.31 18.59 -22.47
CA ASN A 263 -17.53 18.26 -23.21
C ASN A 263 -18.71 17.98 -22.26
N LEU A 264 -18.41 17.57 -21.03
CA LEU A 264 -19.39 17.31 -19.97
C LEU A 264 -19.67 18.54 -19.09
N GLY A 265 -19.07 19.70 -19.37
CA GLY A 265 -19.32 20.95 -18.63
C GLY A 265 -18.84 20.96 -17.18
N TRP A 266 -17.75 20.24 -16.88
CA TRP A 266 -17.21 20.07 -15.52
C TRP A 266 -16.35 21.24 -15.03
N GLU A 267 -15.88 22.14 -15.91
CA GLU A 267 -15.04 23.30 -15.55
C GLU A 267 -15.62 24.13 -14.39
N LYS A 268 -16.94 24.26 -14.31
CA LYS A 268 -17.65 24.96 -13.22
C LYS A 268 -17.49 24.32 -11.83
N TYR A 269 -17.11 23.05 -11.75
CA TYR A 269 -16.89 22.34 -10.49
C TYR A 269 -15.43 22.38 -10.04
N PHE A 270 -14.47 22.46 -10.97
CA PHE A 270 -13.06 22.52 -10.62
C PHE A 270 -12.64 23.93 -10.16
N PRO A 271 -11.69 24.05 -9.20
CA PRO A 271 -11.18 25.36 -8.79
C PRO A 271 -10.40 26.03 -9.91
N GLN A 272 -10.70 27.30 -10.19
CA GLN A 272 -10.10 28.08 -11.28
C GLN A 272 -8.62 28.45 -11.02
N THR A 273 -8.22 28.57 -9.76
CA THR A 273 -6.81 28.77 -9.38
C THR A 273 -6.13 27.41 -9.24
N PRO A 274 -5.05 27.11 -9.98
CA PRO A 274 -4.30 25.87 -9.82
C PRO A 274 -3.74 25.70 -8.40
N LEU A 275 -3.69 24.46 -7.90
CA LEU A 275 -3.25 24.17 -6.53
C LEU A 275 -1.85 24.73 -6.20
N SER A 276 -0.91 24.65 -7.14
CA SER A 276 0.46 25.20 -6.99
C SER A 276 0.50 26.73 -6.91
N LEU A 277 -0.54 27.43 -7.35
CA LEU A 277 -0.64 28.89 -7.34
C LEU A 277 -1.55 29.44 -6.22
N LEU A 278 -2.05 28.59 -5.33
CA LEU A 278 -2.92 29.02 -4.22
C LEU A 278 -2.23 29.99 -3.25
N TYR A 279 -0.92 29.82 -3.08
CA TYR A 279 -0.06 30.71 -2.29
C TYR A 279 1.03 31.26 -3.22
N PRO A 280 0.76 32.31 -4.02
CA PRO A 280 1.68 32.76 -5.07
C PRO A 280 2.99 33.36 -4.54
N ARG A 281 3.04 33.74 -3.25
CA ARG A 281 4.27 34.15 -2.54
C ARG A 281 5.02 32.97 -1.89
N GLY A 282 4.48 31.75 -2.02
CA GLY A 282 4.89 30.58 -1.25
C GLY A 282 4.53 30.67 0.23
N LEU A 283 4.69 29.55 0.92
CA LEU A 283 4.69 29.44 2.38
C LEU A 283 6.13 29.30 2.89
N SER A 284 6.47 29.78 4.09
CA SER A 284 7.84 29.70 4.61
C SER A 284 8.15 28.30 5.12
N SER A 285 7.24 27.70 5.89
CA SER A 285 7.40 26.36 6.46
C SER A 285 6.10 25.58 6.46
N CYS A 286 6.19 24.28 6.15
CA CYS A 286 5.04 23.38 6.09
C CYS A 286 5.33 22.05 6.76
N ALA A 287 4.33 21.51 7.46
CA ALA A 287 4.39 20.16 8.04
C ALA A 287 3.59 19.17 7.19
N VAL A 288 4.15 17.99 6.97
CA VAL A 288 3.46 16.80 6.44
C VAL A 288 3.40 15.77 7.55
N VAL A 289 2.20 15.47 8.04
CA VAL A 289 2.01 14.60 9.21
C VAL A 289 1.54 13.22 8.75
N SER A 290 2.44 12.24 8.80
CA SER A 290 2.13 10.83 8.51
C SER A 290 1.01 10.32 9.42
N SER A 291 0.20 9.38 8.91
CA SER A 291 -0.81 8.69 9.72
C SER A 291 -0.23 7.61 10.66
N ALA A 292 1.07 7.32 10.56
CA ALA A 292 1.73 6.18 11.23
C ALA A 292 1.55 6.16 12.76
N GLY A 293 1.36 4.97 13.34
CA GLY A 293 1.23 4.80 14.80
C GLY A 293 2.44 5.26 15.61
N ALA A 294 3.63 5.35 15.00
CA ALA A 294 4.87 5.80 15.63
C ALA A 294 4.86 7.27 16.11
N ILE A 295 3.85 8.07 15.72
CA ILE A 295 3.70 9.45 16.19
C ILE A 295 3.13 9.54 17.62
N LEU A 296 2.54 8.46 18.14
CA LEU A 296 1.99 8.45 19.50
C LEU A 296 3.07 8.62 20.57
N ASN A 297 2.77 9.36 21.62
CA ASN A 297 3.68 9.75 22.71
C ASN A 297 4.92 10.53 22.25
N SER A 298 4.88 11.16 21.07
CA SER A 298 5.97 11.97 20.53
C SER A 298 6.00 13.40 21.08
N SER A 299 4.85 13.92 21.55
CA SER A 299 4.64 15.32 21.94
C SER A 299 4.99 16.35 20.85
N LEU A 300 4.91 15.97 19.56
CA LEU A 300 5.28 16.81 18.42
C LEU A 300 4.24 17.87 18.05
N GLY A 301 3.05 17.86 18.66
CA GLY A 301 1.91 18.66 18.19
C GLY A 301 2.15 20.16 18.18
N ALA A 302 2.85 20.69 19.19
CA ALA A 302 3.21 22.11 19.24
C ALA A 302 4.24 22.50 18.15
N GLU A 303 5.16 21.60 17.79
CA GLU A 303 6.09 21.84 16.67
C GLU A 303 5.36 21.79 15.32
N ILE A 304 4.47 20.81 15.14
CA ILE A 304 3.64 20.69 13.93
C ILE A 304 2.79 21.96 13.74
N ASP A 305 2.11 22.42 14.79
CA ASP A 305 1.23 23.60 14.73
C ASP A 305 2.00 24.93 14.54
N ALA A 306 3.32 24.97 14.76
CA ALA A 306 4.15 26.15 14.50
C ALA A 306 4.35 26.47 13.00
N HIS A 307 3.98 25.56 12.09
CA HIS A 307 4.14 25.74 10.64
C HIS A 307 3.04 26.63 10.03
N ASP A 308 3.31 27.25 8.89
CA ASP A 308 2.32 28.06 8.17
C ASP A 308 1.15 27.20 7.68
N ALA A 309 1.46 26.00 7.17
CA ALA A 309 0.48 25.02 6.74
C ALA A 309 0.80 23.59 7.20
N VAL A 310 -0.27 22.82 7.46
CA VAL A 310 -0.18 21.40 7.82
C VAL A 310 -0.99 20.55 6.84
N LEU A 311 -0.34 19.55 6.24
CA LEU A 311 -0.95 18.53 5.40
C LEU A 311 -1.23 17.25 6.20
N ARG A 312 -2.45 16.72 6.08
CA ARG A 312 -2.88 15.43 6.64
C ARG A 312 -3.48 14.52 5.57
N PHE A 313 -3.70 13.24 5.92
CA PHE A 313 -4.10 12.19 5.00
C PHE A 313 -5.43 11.55 5.39
N ASN A 314 -6.30 11.28 4.40
CA ASN A 314 -7.51 10.46 4.55
C ASN A 314 -8.34 10.87 5.79
N SER A 315 -8.80 9.90 6.60
CA SER A 315 -9.61 10.12 7.81
C SER A 315 -8.79 10.51 9.06
N ALA A 316 -7.49 10.78 8.96
CA ALA A 316 -6.61 10.94 10.11
C ALA A 316 -7.00 12.17 10.98
N PRO A 317 -7.46 11.99 12.23
CA PRO A 317 -8.04 13.04 13.06
C PRO A 317 -7.00 13.78 13.90
N THR A 318 -7.30 15.02 14.31
CA THR A 318 -6.53 15.73 15.34
C THR A 318 -7.10 15.51 16.74
N ARG A 319 -8.43 15.41 16.84
CA ARG A 319 -9.15 15.31 18.12
C ARG A 319 -8.69 14.11 18.95
N ASN A 320 -8.36 14.35 20.21
CA ASN A 320 -7.78 13.41 21.18
C ASN A 320 -6.31 13.00 20.92
N TYR A 321 -5.67 13.57 19.90
CA TYR A 321 -4.27 13.31 19.53
C TYR A 321 -3.43 14.60 19.47
N GLU A 322 -3.99 15.75 19.84
CA GLU A 322 -3.45 17.10 19.60
C GLU A 322 -2.04 17.29 20.17
N ARG A 323 -1.73 16.64 21.30
CA ARG A 323 -0.40 16.64 21.91
C ARG A 323 0.68 16.07 20.97
N ASP A 324 0.35 15.03 20.23
CA ASP A 324 1.29 14.29 19.37
C ASP A 324 1.23 14.76 17.92
N VAL A 325 0.03 15.06 17.40
CA VAL A 325 -0.17 15.34 15.97
C VAL A 325 -0.52 16.80 15.67
N GLY A 326 -0.73 17.65 16.68
CA GLY A 326 -1.17 19.03 16.53
C GLY A 326 -2.67 19.14 16.19
N ASN A 327 -3.23 20.34 16.25
CA ASN A 327 -4.62 20.62 15.92
C ASN A 327 -4.80 21.28 14.54
N LYS A 328 -3.77 21.95 14.00
CA LYS A 328 -3.85 22.65 12.71
C LYS A 328 -4.01 21.65 11.56
N THR A 329 -4.93 21.93 10.64
CA THR A 329 -5.04 21.27 9.33
C THR A 329 -5.33 22.34 8.29
N THR A 330 -4.47 22.46 7.27
CA THR A 330 -4.62 23.46 6.20
C THR A 330 -5.01 22.79 4.89
N MET A 331 -4.44 21.61 4.65
CA MET A 331 -4.72 20.78 3.49
C MET A 331 -4.93 19.33 3.93
N ARG A 332 -5.81 18.61 3.24
CA ARG A 332 -5.99 17.17 3.40
C ARG A 332 -6.04 16.50 2.04
N ILE A 333 -5.12 15.57 1.79
CA ILE A 333 -5.18 14.69 0.63
C ILE A 333 -5.95 13.43 1.00
N ILE A 334 -6.88 13.03 0.13
CA ILE A 334 -7.78 11.89 0.30
C ILE A 334 -7.70 11.00 -0.93
N ASN A 335 -7.69 9.68 -0.75
CA ASN A 335 -7.92 8.78 -1.88
C ASN A 335 -9.42 8.76 -2.26
N SER A 336 -9.73 8.23 -3.43
CA SER A 336 -11.09 8.12 -3.97
C SER A 336 -12.01 7.24 -3.10
N GLN A 337 -11.47 6.27 -2.37
CA GLN A 337 -12.21 5.44 -1.41
C GLN A 337 -12.84 6.26 -0.27
N ILE A 338 -12.18 7.34 0.19
CA ILE A 338 -12.75 8.26 1.21
C ILE A 338 -14.04 8.92 0.71
N LEU A 339 -14.12 9.28 -0.58
CA LEU A 339 -15.33 9.88 -1.16
C LEU A 339 -16.47 8.88 -1.39
N THR A 340 -16.15 7.62 -1.67
CA THR A 340 -17.13 6.62 -2.15
C THR A 340 -17.63 5.67 -1.09
N ASN A 341 -16.86 5.40 -0.03
CA ASN A 341 -17.27 4.50 1.05
C ASN A 341 -17.97 5.28 2.18
N PRO A 342 -19.26 5.03 2.47
CA PRO A 342 -20.02 5.75 3.50
C PRO A 342 -19.41 5.72 4.90
N ILE A 343 -18.62 4.68 5.23
CA ILE A 343 -17.95 4.51 6.53
C ILE A 343 -17.04 5.69 6.89
N HIS A 344 -16.55 6.44 5.90
CA HIS A 344 -15.68 7.60 6.14
C HIS A 344 -16.45 8.91 6.40
N HIS A 345 -17.79 8.90 6.33
CA HIS A 345 -18.69 10.03 6.62
C HIS A 345 -18.25 11.34 5.94
N PHE A 346 -17.78 11.27 4.69
CA PHE A 346 -17.13 12.37 3.98
C PHE A 346 -17.97 13.66 3.95
N THR A 347 -19.28 13.55 3.70
CA THR A 347 -20.22 14.68 3.66
C THR A 347 -20.35 15.41 5.00
N ASP A 348 -20.38 14.66 6.09
CA ASP A 348 -20.86 15.15 7.39
C ASP A 348 -19.72 15.49 8.35
N SER A 349 -18.61 14.75 8.26
CA SER A 349 -17.45 14.89 9.14
C SER A 349 -16.79 16.26 9.02
N SER A 350 -16.45 16.85 10.17
CA SER A 350 -15.69 18.11 10.25
C SER A 350 -14.25 17.97 9.73
N LEU A 351 -13.71 16.74 9.60
CA LEU A 351 -12.36 16.49 9.07
C LEU A 351 -12.15 16.98 7.62
N TYR A 352 -13.24 17.18 6.89
CA TYR A 352 -13.23 17.56 5.46
C TYR A 352 -13.83 18.94 5.20
N LYS A 353 -14.14 19.72 6.24
CA LYS A 353 -14.76 21.06 6.13
C LYS A 353 -13.73 22.16 6.37
N ASP A 354 -13.94 23.31 5.73
CA ASP A 354 -13.13 24.54 5.90
C ASP A 354 -11.61 24.41 5.69
N ILE A 355 -11.18 23.40 4.93
CA ILE A 355 -9.78 23.14 4.54
C ILE A 355 -9.63 22.94 3.04
N ILE A 356 -8.40 23.01 2.52
CA ILE A 356 -8.09 22.62 1.14
C ILE A 356 -8.17 21.10 1.02
N LEU A 357 -9.01 20.59 0.13
CA LEU A 357 -9.10 19.16 -0.17
C LEU A 357 -8.39 18.83 -1.49
N VAL A 358 -7.74 17.67 -1.52
CA VAL A 358 -7.11 17.11 -2.74
C VAL A 358 -7.48 15.63 -2.85
N ALA A 359 -8.36 15.28 -3.79
CA ALA A 359 -8.69 13.90 -4.09
C ALA A 359 -7.72 13.29 -5.12
N TRP A 360 -7.52 11.98 -5.07
CA TRP A 360 -6.81 11.24 -6.11
C TRP A 360 -7.32 9.80 -6.24
N ASP A 361 -7.20 9.22 -7.44
CA ASP A 361 -7.64 7.86 -7.77
C ASP A 361 -6.55 7.15 -8.60
N PRO A 362 -6.33 5.83 -8.41
CA PRO A 362 -5.51 5.02 -9.31
C PRO A 362 -6.13 4.90 -10.72
N SER A 363 -5.46 5.41 -11.76
CA SER A 363 -5.80 5.06 -13.14
C SER A 363 -4.97 3.87 -13.64
N PRO A 364 -5.41 3.14 -14.68
CA PRO A 364 -4.51 2.32 -15.48
C PRO A 364 -3.35 3.17 -16.05
N TYR A 365 -2.17 2.57 -16.21
CA TYR A 365 -0.92 3.27 -16.56
C TYR A 365 -0.95 3.99 -17.91
N TYR A 366 -1.69 3.43 -18.88
CA TYR A 366 -1.86 3.98 -20.22
C TYR A 366 -3.22 4.69 -20.44
N ALA A 367 -4.06 4.79 -19.41
CA ALA A 367 -5.37 5.42 -19.56
C ALA A 367 -5.26 6.93 -19.82
N ASP A 368 -5.99 7.41 -20.82
CA ASP A 368 -6.32 8.82 -20.92
C ASP A 368 -7.44 9.21 -19.94
N LEU A 369 -7.82 10.49 -19.94
CA LEU A 369 -8.89 10.99 -19.08
C LEU A 369 -10.27 10.44 -19.45
N HIS A 370 -10.50 10.00 -20.69
CA HIS A 370 -11.77 9.42 -21.11
C HIS A 370 -11.91 8.01 -20.54
N MET A 371 -10.90 7.16 -20.73
CA MET A 371 -10.82 5.82 -20.16
C MET A 371 -10.93 5.84 -18.63
N TRP A 372 -10.20 6.73 -17.96
CA TRP A 372 -10.23 6.84 -16.51
C TRP A 372 -11.55 7.42 -15.97
N TYR A 373 -12.17 8.39 -16.64
CA TYR A 373 -13.48 8.91 -16.23
C TYR A 373 -14.58 7.83 -16.23
N HIS A 374 -14.59 6.98 -17.27
CA HIS A 374 -15.57 5.89 -17.38
C HIS A 374 -15.25 4.67 -16.51
N LYS A 375 -13.98 4.46 -16.15
CA LYS A 375 -13.53 3.33 -15.31
C LYS A 375 -12.45 3.73 -14.29
N PRO A 376 -12.79 4.54 -13.28
CA PRO A 376 -11.91 4.82 -12.14
C PRO A 376 -11.83 3.61 -11.20
N ASP A 377 -10.84 3.55 -10.31
CA ASP A 377 -10.75 2.47 -9.31
C ASP A 377 -11.88 2.60 -8.27
N TYR A 378 -12.21 3.84 -7.88
CA TYR A 378 -13.45 4.19 -7.20
C TYR A 378 -14.10 5.42 -7.84
N ASN A 379 -15.41 5.38 -8.11
CA ASN A 379 -16.13 6.47 -8.79
C ASN A 379 -16.34 7.71 -7.90
N LEU A 380 -15.28 8.52 -7.78
CA LEU A 380 -15.24 9.75 -7.01
C LEU A 380 -16.01 10.93 -7.63
N PHE A 381 -16.44 10.83 -8.89
CA PHE A 381 -17.00 11.96 -9.62
C PHE A 381 -18.36 12.44 -9.06
N PRO A 382 -19.39 11.58 -8.87
CA PRO A 382 -20.66 12.01 -8.25
C PRO A 382 -20.54 12.60 -6.83
N PRO A 383 -19.79 12.01 -5.87
CA PRO A 383 -19.64 12.62 -4.55
C PRO A 383 -18.83 13.92 -4.59
N TYR A 384 -17.82 14.03 -5.47
CA TYR A 384 -17.10 15.29 -5.69
C TYR A 384 -18.04 16.39 -6.21
N GLU A 385 -18.84 16.12 -7.26
CA GLU A 385 -19.79 17.08 -7.81
C GLU A 385 -20.78 17.58 -6.73
N ARG A 386 -21.33 16.64 -5.95
CA ARG A 386 -22.24 16.97 -4.83
C ARG A 386 -21.56 17.87 -3.80
N HIS A 387 -20.31 17.56 -3.42
CA HIS A 387 -19.56 18.38 -2.47
C HIS A 387 -19.28 19.79 -3.01
N ARG A 388 -18.89 19.93 -4.28
CA ARG A 388 -18.64 21.22 -4.91
C ARG A 388 -19.91 22.09 -5.01
N LYS A 389 -21.07 21.48 -5.24
CA LYS A 389 -22.38 22.18 -5.21
C LYS A 389 -22.72 22.72 -3.81
N MET A 390 -22.46 21.94 -2.75
CA MET A 390 -22.77 22.34 -1.37
C MET A 390 -21.74 23.31 -0.78
N ASN A 391 -20.46 23.15 -1.14
CA ASN A 391 -19.33 23.89 -0.57
C ASN A 391 -18.55 24.67 -1.65
N PRO A 392 -19.18 25.55 -2.45
CA PRO A 392 -18.57 26.14 -3.64
C PRO A 392 -17.29 26.93 -3.35
N LYS A 393 -17.22 27.60 -2.18
CA LYS A 393 -16.06 28.39 -1.73
C LYS A 393 -14.88 27.56 -1.24
N GLN A 394 -15.08 26.29 -0.86
CA GLN A 394 -13.99 25.44 -0.33
C GLN A 394 -13.11 24.94 -1.50
N PRO A 395 -11.79 25.18 -1.51
CA PRO A 395 -10.91 24.65 -2.55
C PRO A 395 -10.86 23.12 -2.48
N PHE A 396 -11.32 22.44 -3.53
CA PHE A 396 -11.29 20.98 -3.63
C PHE A 396 -10.85 20.54 -5.02
N TYR A 397 -9.65 19.96 -5.10
CA TYR A 397 -9.00 19.53 -6.32
C TYR A 397 -9.13 18.01 -6.53
N ILE A 398 -9.00 17.58 -7.78
CA ILE A 398 -8.69 16.17 -8.12
C ILE A 398 -7.32 16.17 -8.82
N LEU A 399 -6.40 15.31 -8.38
CA LEU A 399 -5.10 15.14 -9.06
C LEU A 399 -5.28 14.50 -10.43
N HIS A 400 -4.55 15.00 -11.42
CA HIS A 400 -4.55 14.45 -12.75
C HIS A 400 -3.70 13.15 -12.76
N PRO A 401 -4.16 12.00 -13.29
CA PRO A 401 -3.43 10.72 -13.20
C PRO A 401 -2.01 10.71 -13.79
N LYS A 402 -1.74 11.45 -14.87
CA LYS A 402 -0.37 11.69 -15.36
C LYS A 402 0.61 12.17 -14.27
N PHE A 403 0.18 12.94 -13.27
CA PHE A 403 1.06 13.37 -12.16
C PHE A 403 1.42 12.20 -11.23
N THR A 404 0.46 11.35 -10.83
CA THR A 404 0.74 10.20 -9.96
C THR A 404 1.63 9.17 -10.65
N TRP A 405 1.46 8.96 -11.96
CA TRP A 405 2.34 8.10 -12.75
C TRP A 405 3.70 8.72 -13.08
N GLU A 406 3.82 10.04 -13.21
CA GLU A 406 5.14 10.70 -13.31
C GLU A 406 5.96 10.48 -12.04
N LEU A 407 5.35 10.66 -10.87
CA LEU A 407 5.98 10.34 -9.58
C LEU A 407 6.41 8.87 -9.50
N TRP A 408 5.57 7.93 -9.97
CA TRP A 408 5.92 6.51 -10.03
C TRP A 408 7.16 6.23 -10.89
N LYS A 409 7.25 6.84 -12.07
CA LYS A 409 8.42 6.70 -12.96
C LYS A 409 9.70 7.18 -12.28
N ILE A 410 9.67 8.34 -11.62
CA ILE A 410 10.83 8.87 -10.87
C ILE A 410 11.27 7.88 -9.77
N ILE A 411 10.33 7.23 -9.06
CA ILE A 411 10.65 6.18 -8.08
C ILE A 411 11.31 4.99 -8.76
N GLN A 412 10.78 4.51 -9.88
CA GLN A 412 11.34 3.34 -10.58
C GLN A 412 12.73 3.64 -11.17
N GLU A 413 12.93 4.81 -11.77
CA GLU A 413 14.21 5.25 -12.37
C GLU A 413 15.31 5.40 -11.32
N ASN A 414 14.95 5.79 -10.10
CA ASN A 414 15.87 5.92 -8.97
C ASN A 414 15.98 4.67 -8.08
N SER A 415 15.40 3.53 -8.49
CA SER A 415 15.39 2.27 -7.75
C SER A 415 16.12 1.15 -8.48
N ASN A 416 17.08 0.52 -7.80
CA ASN A 416 17.88 -0.59 -8.33
C ASN A 416 17.09 -1.91 -8.51
N GLU A 417 15.77 -1.91 -8.24
CA GLU A 417 14.88 -3.07 -8.27
C GLU A 417 13.56 -2.66 -8.95
N LYS A 418 12.86 -3.61 -9.59
CA LYS A 418 11.49 -3.36 -10.07
C LYS A 418 10.58 -3.08 -8.85
N ILE A 419 9.89 -1.96 -8.84
CA ILE A 419 8.99 -1.56 -7.75
C ILE A 419 7.57 -2.09 -7.99
N GLN A 420 6.70 -2.04 -6.97
CA GLN A 420 5.30 -2.41 -7.12
C GLN A 420 4.64 -1.59 -8.26
N PRO A 421 3.89 -2.21 -9.20
CA PRO A 421 3.26 -1.54 -10.33
C PRO A 421 1.95 -0.84 -9.94
N ASN A 422 1.96 -0.17 -8.79
CA ASN A 422 0.86 0.54 -8.19
C ASN A 422 1.32 1.99 -7.91
N PRO A 423 0.42 2.99 -7.94
CA PRO A 423 0.79 4.39 -7.73
C PRO A 423 1.47 4.64 -6.37
N PRO A 424 2.22 5.75 -6.22
CA PRO A 424 2.86 6.10 -4.96
C PRO A 424 1.84 6.29 -3.84
N SER A 425 2.28 6.18 -2.59
CA SER A 425 1.41 6.46 -1.44
C SER A 425 0.91 7.90 -1.44
N SER A 426 -0.26 8.14 -0.82
CA SER A 426 -0.75 9.49 -0.54
C SER A 426 0.32 10.33 0.17
N GLY A 427 1.12 9.70 1.05
CA GLY A 427 2.24 10.31 1.75
C GLY A 427 3.27 10.93 0.80
N PHE A 428 3.78 10.16 -0.16
CA PHE A 428 4.76 10.66 -1.14
C PHE A 428 4.15 11.75 -2.02
N ILE A 429 2.94 11.52 -2.56
CA ILE A 429 2.20 12.52 -3.34
C ILE A 429 2.08 13.85 -2.57
N GLY A 430 1.70 13.77 -1.29
CA GLY A 430 1.57 14.91 -0.40
C GLY A 430 2.88 15.67 -0.14
N ILE A 431 4.00 14.95 0.02
CA ILE A 431 5.32 15.57 0.18
C ILE A 431 5.67 16.43 -1.04
N LEU A 432 5.50 15.91 -2.26
CA LEU A 432 5.82 16.67 -3.47
C LEU A 432 4.86 17.85 -3.71
N ILE A 433 3.59 17.74 -3.29
CA ILE A 433 2.66 18.89 -3.28
C ILE A 433 3.19 19.99 -2.35
N MET A 434 3.54 19.68 -1.11
CA MET A 434 4.05 20.70 -0.18
C MET A 434 5.41 21.26 -0.62
N MET A 435 6.30 20.46 -1.21
CA MET A 435 7.57 20.95 -1.79
C MET A 435 7.32 21.95 -2.93
N SER A 436 6.19 21.86 -3.66
CA SER A 436 5.86 22.82 -4.72
C SER A 436 5.33 24.17 -4.21
N MET A 437 4.88 24.24 -2.95
CA MET A 437 4.15 25.40 -2.38
C MET A 437 4.88 26.07 -1.20
N CYS A 438 5.86 25.40 -0.60
CA CYS A 438 6.53 25.83 0.63
C CYS A 438 8.04 25.93 0.42
N GLN A 439 8.73 26.88 1.07
CA GLN A 439 10.19 27.03 1.01
C GLN A 439 10.93 25.91 1.77
N LYS A 440 10.33 25.40 2.86
CA LYS A 440 10.81 24.25 3.63
C LYS A 440 9.66 23.34 4.03
N VAL A 441 9.88 22.03 3.95
CA VAL A 441 8.90 21.02 4.35
C VAL A 441 9.51 20.11 5.42
N HIS A 442 8.85 20.01 6.58
CA HIS A 442 9.15 19.00 7.58
C HIS A 442 8.15 17.84 7.45
N VAL A 443 8.64 16.62 7.38
CA VAL A 443 7.83 15.41 7.23
C VAL A 443 7.99 14.55 8.48
N TYR A 444 6.89 14.28 9.18
CA TYR A 444 6.87 13.63 10.49
C TYR A 444 6.39 12.18 10.38
N GLU A 445 7.16 11.25 10.94
CA GLU A 445 6.89 9.79 11.01
C GLU A 445 6.55 9.15 9.65
N TYR A 446 7.04 9.76 8.55
CA TYR A 446 7.07 9.12 7.25
C TYR A 446 8.26 8.16 7.16
N ILE A 447 9.45 8.60 7.59
CA ILE A 447 10.53 7.67 7.95
C ILE A 447 10.44 7.48 9.47
N PRO A 448 10.29 6.25 9.97
CA PRO A 448 9.93 6.02 11.37
C PRO A 448 11.09 6.36 12.32
N SER A 449 10.76 6.94 13.47
CA SER A 449 11.69 7.21 14.57
C SER A 449 12.03 5.95 15.40
N TYR A 450 12.70 6.12 16.55
CA TYR A 450 12.79 5.07 17.56
C TYR A 450 11.43 4.56 18.10
N ARG A 451 10.33 5.33 17.95
CA ARG A 451 8.95 4.89 18.28
C ARG A 451 8.32 4.00 17.21
N GLN A 452 9.09 3.57 16.21
CA GLN A 452 8.69 2.59 15.22
C GLN A 452 7.90 1.43 15.83
N THR A 453 6.78 1.09 15.19
CA THR A 453 5.79 0.15 15.69
C THR A 453 5.09 -0.50 14.49
N ASP A 454 4.55 -1.70 14.68
CA ASP A 454 3.68 -2.32 13.68
C ASP A 454 2.26 -1.69 13.71
N LEU A 455 1.92 -0.84 14.70
CA LEU A 455 0.66 -0.10 14.72
C LEU A 455 0.54 0.77 13.45
N CYS A 456 -0.40 0.42 12.57
CA CYS A 456 -0.54 0.96 11.23
C CYS A 456 -0.84 2.46 11.27
N HIS A 457 -1.88 2.86 12.01
CA HIS A 457 -2.30 4.24 12.16
C HIS A 457 -2.50 4.63 13.63
N TYR A 458 -2.18 5.87 13.99
CA TYR A 458 -2.30 6.36 15.38
C TYR A 458 -3.74 6.41 15.91
N HIS A 459 -4.74 6.38 15.02
CA HIS A 459 -6.16 6.51 15.31
C HIS A 459 -6.95 5.21 15.10
N GLU A 460 -6.26 4.08 14.91
CA GLU A 460 -6.85 2.76 14.70
C GLU A 460 -6.22 1.74 15.67
N GLN A 461 -6.85 0.57 15.82
CA GLN A 461 -6.29 -0.55 16.60
C GLN A 461 -5.85 -1.69 15.66
N TYR A 462 -5.19 -1.32 14.57
CA TYR A 462 -4.76 -2.25 13.51
C TYR A 462 -3.23 -2.25 13.40
N TYR A 463 -2.65 -3.45 13.37
CA TYR A 463 -1.21 -3.67 13.38
C TYR A 463 -0.78 -4.36 12.09
N ASP A 464 -0.01 -3.67 11.26
CA ASP A 464 0.62 -4.22 10.07
C ASP A 464 1.87 -3.42 9.67
N ALA A 465 3.01 -4.12 9.58
CA ALA A 465 4.26 -3.57 9.07
C ALA A 465 4.16 -3.10 7.61
N ALA A 466 3.18 -3.59 6.84
CA ALA A 466 2.86 -3.11 5.49
C ALA A 466 2.55 -1.61 5.45
N CYS A 467 1.95 -1.04 6.50
CA CYS A 467 1.68 0.40 6.57
C CYS A 467 2.98 1.23 6.70
N THR A 468 4.03 0.65 7.27
CA THR A 468 5.33 1.31 7.44
C THR A 468 6.33 0.97 6.32
N LEU A 469 6.26 -0.20 5.70
CA LEU A 469 7.25 -0.67 4.72
C LEU A 469 6.69 -0.88 3.29
N GLY A 470 5.37 -0.91 3.13
CA GLY A 470 4.68 -1.07 1.86
C GLY A 470 4.31 -2.51 1.51
N ALA A 471 3.02 -2.75 1.27
CA ALA A 471 2.52 -3.88 0.49
C ALA A 471 2.11 -3.41 -0.92
N TYR A 472 0.95 -2.75 -1.03
CA TYR A 472 0.41 -2.16 -2.28
C TYR A 472 1.35 -1.10 -2.87
N HIS A 473 1.59 0.00 -2.15
CA HIS A 473 2.43 1.10 -2.61
C HIS A 473 3.93 0.73 -2.61
N PRO A 474 4.76 1.35 -3.48
CA PRO A 474 6.21 1.22 -3.47
C PRO A 474 6.88 1.97 -2.28
N LEU A 475 6.24 1.97 -1.11
CA LEU A 475 6.54 2.82 0.05
C LEU A 475 7.98 2.68 0.57
N LEU A 476 8.58 1.49 0.53
CA LEU A 476 10.00 1.29 0.84
C LEU A 476 10.90 2.19 -0.04
N TYR A 477 10.62 2.22 -1.34
CA TYR A 477 11.41 2.94 -2.35
C TYR A 477 11.16 4.45 -2.26
N GLU A 478 9.91 4.86 -1.97
CA GLU A 478 9.57 6.25 -1.65
C GLU A 478 10.39 6.76 -0.44
N LYS A 479 10.46 5.99 0.65
CA LYS A 479 11.30 6.32 1.83
C LYS A 479 12.79 6.39 1.50
N MET A 480 13.29 5.55 0.58
CA MET A 480 14.68 5.62 0.09
C MET A 480 14.97 6.85 -0.77
N LEU A 481 13.98 7.37 -1.49
CA LEU A 481 14.08 8.65 -2.18
C LEU A 481 14.07 9.81 -1.19
N ILE A 482 13.07 9.87 -0.31
CA ILE A 482 12.93 10.94 0.69
C ILE A 482 14.16 11.02 1.60
N GLN A 483 14.74 9.89 2.03
CA GLN A 483 15.96 9.91 2.84
C GLN A 483 17.19 10.40 2.07
N ARG A 484 17.24 10.21 0.74
CA ARG A 484 18.36 10.66 -0.10
C ARG A 484 18.42 12.18 -0.20
N ILE A 485 17.27 12.87 -0.08
CA ILE A 485 17.14 14.33 -0.17
C ILE A 485 16.91 15.00 1.20
N ASN A 486 17.03 14.25 2.30
CA ASN A 486 16.88 14.77 3.65
C ASN A 486 18.04 15.70 4.01
N GLN A 487 17.72 16.95 4.38
CA GLN A 487 18.64 17.97 4.88
C GLN A 487 18.60 18.13 6.40
N GLY A 488 17.78 17.33 7.09
CA GLY A 488 17.65 17.33 8.55
C GLY A 488 18.80 16.61 9.26
N THR A 489 18.93 16.83 10.57
CA THR A 489 19.93 16.12 11.39
C THR A 489 19.52 14.66 11.62
N GLU A 490 20.52 13.79 11.82
CA GLU A 490 20.27 12.38 12.21
C GLU A 490 19.45 12.32 13.50
N ASP A 491 19.76 13.14 14.52
CA ASP A 491 19.00 13.17 15.78
C ASP A 491 17.51 13.56 15.57
N SER A 492 17.21 14.52 14.69
CA SER A 492 15.82 14.88 14.33
C SER A 492 15.08 13.70 13.70
N LEU A 493 15.74 12.93 12.83
CA LEU A 493 15.16 11.74 12.23
C LEU A 493 14.94 10.64 13.28
N LEU A 494 15.96 10.32 14.07
CA LEU A 494 15.94 9.21 15.02
C LEU A 494 14.98 9.45 16.19
N ARG A 495 14.97 10.67 16.76
CA ARG A 495 14.10 11.01 17.91
C ARG A 495 12.70 11.47 17.50
N MET A 496 12.57 12.20 16.39
CA MET A 496 11.30 12.88 16.03
C MET A 496 10.62 12.27 14.81
N GLY A 497 11.26 11.35 14.09
CA GLY A 497 10.77 10.87 12.80
C GLY A 497 10.74 12.00 11.75
N LYS A 498 11.51 13.07 11.98
CA LYS A 498 11.46 14.32 11.22
C LYS A 498 12.51 14.33 10.12
N VAL A 499 12.02 14.32 8.89
CA VAL A 499 12.80 14.64 7.67
C VAL A 499 12.65 16.13 7.37
N THR A 500 13.71 16.79 6.91
CA THR A 500 13.65 18.18 6.43
C THR A 500 13.97 18.23 4.94
N LEU A 501 13.08 18.82 4.14
CA LEU A 501 13.20 18.89 2.69
C LEU A 501 13.15 20.36 2.21
N PRO A 502 13.95 20.73 1.19
CA PRO A 502 13.87 22.04 0.56
C PRO A 502 12.63 22.13 -0.36
N GLY A 503 12.03 23.31 -0.41
CA GLY A 503 11.01 23.64 -1.41
C GLY A 503 11.57 23.73 -2.82
N PHE A 504 10.78 23.43 -3.84
CA PHE A 504 11.17 23.59 -5.24
C PHE A 504 11.58 25.03 -5.58
N SER A 505 11.00 26.04 -4.93
CA SER A 505 11.43 27.45 -5.04
C SER A 505 12.85 27.70 -4.52
N SER A 506 13.33 26.92 -3.54
CA SER A 506 14.64 27.05 -2.92
C SER A 506 15.76 26.23 -3.60
N ILE A 507 15.43 25.27 -4.47
CA ILE A 507 16.41 24.43 -5.17
C ILE A 507 16.97 25.18 -6.38
N GLN A 508 18.30 25.34 -6.43
CA GLN A 508 19.01 25.80 -7.61
C GLN A 508 19.44 24.62 -8.48
N CYS A 509 19.16 24.69 -9.78
CA CYS A 509 19.55 23.67 -10.76
C CYS A 509 20.32 24.36 -11.87
N SER A 510 21.47 23.81 -12.24
CA SER A 510 22.21 24.26 -13.41
C SER A 510 21.34 24.13 -14.66
N SER A 511 21.41 25.12 -15.55
CA SER A 511 20.75 25.08 -16.86
C SER A 511 21.23 23.93 -17.73
N ASP A 512 22.43 23.41 -17.45
CA ASP A 512 23.21 22.56 -18.35
C ASP A 512 23.26 21.08 -17.93
N ASP A 513 22.47 20.64 -16.95
CA ASP A 513 22.25 19.20 -16.73
C ASP A 513 21.54 18.63 -17.97
N PRO A 514 22.21 17.88 -18.86
CA PRO A 514 21.61 17.43 -20.10
C PRO A 514 20.59 16.33 -19.80
N ILE A 515 19.73 16.04 -20.77
CA ILE A 515 18.83 14.88 -20.71
C ILE A 515 19.65 13.61 -21.02
N THR A 516 20.60 13.24 -20.16
CA THR A 516 21.54 12.10 -20.32
C THR A 516 20.91 10.77 -19.97
#